data_AF-A0A429HMT7-F1
#
_entry.id   AF-A0A429HMT7-F1
#
_cell.length_a   1.000
_cell.length_b   1.000
_cell.length_c   1.000
_cell.angle_alpha   90.00
_cell.angle_beta   90.00
_cell.angle_gamma   90.00
#
_symmetry.space_group_name_H-M   'P 1'
#
loop_
_entity.id
_entity.type
_entity.pdbx_description
1 polymer ?
#
loop_
_entity_poly.entity_id
_entity_poly.type
_entity_poly.pdbx_seq_one_letter_code
_entity_poly.pdbx_strand_id
1 'polypeptide(L)'
;TVQSEGANKGVLVTTSRFGPGAHAFANGKPLTLVGGPELVDLLARHGLRGRLGDAAVPAQRPAPAEESAERTPEAPEEDGAAGNILGMNWSGSVALDVCALVCQGNRVLSDDHFVFYNNPRTPDGTVRMLSGFAPDRAAMQVVFEALPATADRLVLVAAIDPEADPHADLSGFTDARIRLVDESG
;
A
#
# COMPACT_ATOMS: atom_id res chain seq x y z
N THR A 1 11.16 13.12 6.07
CA THR A 1 12.16 13.14 4.98
C THR A 1 13.22 12.08 5.27
N VAL A 2 14.10 11.75 4.30
CA VAL A 2 15.16 10.70 4.37
C VAL A 2 16.20 10.91 5.49
N GLN A 3 15.86 11.67 6.53
CA GLN A 3 16.65 11.90 7.73
C GLN A 3 15.95 11.44 9.02
N SER A 4 14.78 10.78 9.00
CA SER A 4 14.16 10.30 10.25
C SER A 4 14.51 8.86 10.67
N GLU A 5 15.15 8.03 9.83
CA GLU A 5 15.35 6.59 10.13
C GLU A 5 16.78 6.08 9.85
N GLY A 6 17.83 6.89 10.06
CA GLY A 6 19.22 6.40 10.03
C GLY A 6 19.73 5.77 8.70
N ALA A 7 19.00 5.91 7.59
CA ALA A 7 19.37 5.35 6.30
C ALA A 7 20.47 6.20 5.63
N ASN A 8 21.67 5.63 5.49
CA ASN A 8 22.82 6.31 4.87
C ASN A 8 22.71 6.49 3.34
N LYS A 9 21.72 5.83 2.71
CA LYS A 9 21.44 5.91 1.28
C LYS A 9 19.99 5.50 0.99
N GLY A 10 19.27 6.29 0.20
CA GLY A 10 17.95 5.93 -0.33
C GLY A 10 18.04 5.45 -1.77
N VAL A 11 17.14 4.55 -2.17
CA VAL A 11 16.98 4.13 -3.57
C VAL A 11 15.52 4.36 -3.96
N LEU A 12 15.30 5.10 -5.04
CA LEU A 12 13.98 5.33 -5.62
C LEU A 12 13.89 4.60 -6.95
N VAL A 13 12.90 3.70 -7.08
CA VAL A 13 12.75 2.82 -8.24
C VAL A 13 11.46 3.18 -8.97
N THR A 14 11.50 3.23 -10.31
CA THR A 14 10.30 3.32 -11.15
C THR A 14 10.37 2.28 -12.26
N THR A 15 9.22 1.76 -12.65
CA THR A 15 9.08 0.87 -13.82
C THR A 15 9.13 1.63 -15.15
N SER A 16 9.20 2.97 -15.11
CA SER A 16 9.30 3.87 -16.27
C SER A 16 10.60 4.72 -16.25
N ARG A 17 10.62 5.96 -16.77
CA ARG A 17 11.81 6.82 -16.70
C ARG A 17 11.59 7.96 -15.71
N PHE A 18 12.62 8.31 -14.96
CA PHE A 18 12.60 9.54 -14.17
C PHE A 18 12.67 10.76 -15.09
N GLY A 19 11.80 11.74 -14.82
CA GLY A 19 11.85 13.04 -15.47
C GLY A 19 12.93 13.96 -14.87
N PRO A 20 13.23 15.11 -15.50
CA PRO A 20 14.25 16.06 -15.04
C PRO A 20 14.04 16.55 -13.59
N GLY A 21 12.79 16.68 -13.14
CA GLY A 21 12.45 17.08 -11.77
C GLY A 21 12.88 16.05 -10.72
N ALA A 22 12.81 14.75 -11.03
CA ALA A 22 13.28 13.70 -10.13
C ALA A 22 14.81 13.69 -10.03
N HIS A 23 15.50 13.92 -11.15
CA HIS A 23 16.96 14.09 -11.17
C HIS A 23 17.41 15.33 -10.38
N ALA A 24 16.70 16.45 -10.51
CA ALA A 24 16.96 17.65 -9.71
C ALA A 24 16.74 17.41 -8.21
N PHE A 25 15.70 16.64 -7.85
CA PHE A 25 15.42 16.28 -6.46
C PHE A 25 16.48 15.36 -5.84
N ALA A 26 17.04 14.44 -6.62
CA ALA A 26 18.09 13.51 -6.16
C ALA A 26 19.49 14.16 -6.11
N ASN A 27 19.70 15.26 -6.85
CA ASN A 27 21.01 15.92 -6.92
C ASN A 27 21.45 16.45 -5.54
N GLY A 28 22.65 16.05 -5.11
CA GLY A 28 23.21 16.42 -3.81
C GLY A 28 22.59 15.69 -2.60
N LYS A 29 21.60 14.81 -2.81
CA LYS A 29 21.04 13.95 -1.76
C LYS A 29 21.64 12.54 -1.86
N PRO A 30 21.74 11.77 -0.75
CA PRO A 30 22.17 10.38 -0.80
C PRO A 30 21.07 9.47 -1.39
N LEU A 31 20.52 9.82 -2.56
CA LEU A 31 19.40 9.16 -3.20
C LEU A 31 19.81 8.67 -4.60
N THR A 32 19.67 7.37 -4.84
CA THR A 32 19.91 6.75 -6.16
C THR A 32 18.59 6.56 -6.88
N LEU A 33 18.51 6.97 -8.15
CA LEU A 33 17.35 6.77 -9.00
C LEU A 33 17.61 5.56 -9.90
N VAL A 34 16.71 4.58 -9.90
CA VAL A 34 16.75 3.41 -10.80
C VAL A 34 15.52 3.42 -11.70
N GLY A 35 15.71 3.73 -12.98
CA GLY A 35 14.64 3.70 -13.98
C GLY A 35 14.36 2.29 -14.50
N GLY A 36 13.24 2.09 -15.18
CA GLY A 36 12.77 0.81 -15.69
C GLY A 36 13.83 0.03 -16.50
N PRO A 37 14.46 0.63 -17.53
CA PRO A 37 15.53 -0.05 -18.26
C PRO A 37 16.71 -0.46 -17.37
N GLU A 38 17.12 0.40 -16.44
CA GLU A 38 18.22 0.14 -15.52
C GLU A 38 17.88 -0.93 -14.48
N LEU A 39 16.61 -1.00 -14.05
CA LEU A 39 16.10 -2.04 -13.17
C LEU A 39 16.15 -3.40 -13.85
N VAL A 40 15.73 -3.50 -15.12
CA VAL A 40 15.82 -4.74 -15.90
C VAL A 40 17.26 -5.19 -16.07
N ASP A 41 18.17 -4.26 -16.39
CA ASP A 41 19.60 -4.54 -16.53
C ASP A 41 20.24 -4.96 -15.19
N LEU A 42 19.83 -4.36 -14.07
CA LEU A 42 20.28 -4.74 -12.73
C LEU A 42 19.83 -6.16 -12.38
N LEU A 43 18.56 -6.48 -12.58
CA LEU A 43 18.00 -7.82 -12.33
C LEU A 43 18.72 -8.87 -13.18
N ALA A 44 18.94 -8.60 -14.47
CA ALA A 44 19.63 -9.49 -15.39
C ALA A 44 21.08 -9.79 -14.94
N ARG A 45 21.82 -8.77 -14.48
CA ARG A 45 23.19 -8.94 -13.95
C ARG A 45 23.27 -9.82 -12.71
N HIS A 46 22.18 -9.91 -11.94
CA HIS A 46 22.08 -10.77 -10.76
C HIS A 46 21.38 -12.11 -11.05
N GLY A 47 21.19 -12.47 -12.31
CA GLY A 47 20.59 -13.74 -12.72
C GLY A 47 19.07 -13.81 -12.52
N LEU A 48 18.43 -12.68 -12.20
CA LEU A 48 16.99 -12.56 -12.02
C LEU A 48 16.34 -12.16 -13.35
N ARG A 49 15.43 -12.98 -13.87
CA ARG A 49 14.72 -12.70 -15.12
C ARG A 49 13.53 -11.78 -14.84
N GLY A 50 13.67 -10.49 -15.15
CA GLY A 50 12.59 -9.51 -15.11
C GLY A 50 12.20 -9.01 -16.50
N ARG A 51 10.92 -8.73 -16.73
CA ARG A 51 10.42 -8.00 -17.92
C ARG A 51 9.48 -6.90 -17.47
N LEU A 52 9.60 -5.72 -18.09
CA LEU A 52 8.60 -4.66 -17.95
C LEU A 52 7.60 -4.81 -19.11
N GLY A 53 6.30 -4.80 -18.82
CA GLY A 53 5.26 -4.90 -19.85
C GLY A 53 4.94 -3.55 -20.48
N ASP A 54 4.38 -3.54 -21.70
CA ASP A 54 3.98 -2.34 -22.46
C ASP A 54 2.74 -1.61 -21.91
N ALA A 55 2.39 -1.80 -20.63
CA ALA A 55 1.29 -1.06 -20.03
C ALA A 55 1.66 0.42 -19.94
N ALA A 56 1.02 1.25 -20.76
CA ALA A 56 1.15 2.70 -20.71
C ALA A 56 0.76 3.19 -19.30
N VAL A 57 1.76 3.62 -18.54
CA VAL A 57 1.57 4.25 -17.23
C VAL A 57 0.88 5.60 -17.44
N PRO A 58 -0.27 5.89 -16.80
CA PRO A 58 -0.82 7.24 -16.80
C PRO A 58 0.20 8.20 -16.19
N ALA A 59 0.44 9.32 -16.86
CA ALA A 59 1.46 10.30 -16.48
C ALA A 59 1.32 10.74 -15.01
N GLN A 60 2.38 10.55 -14.24
CA GLN A 60 2.52 11.11 -12.89
C GLN A 60 2.38 12.63 -12.94
N ARG A 61 1.41 13.17 -12.19
CA ARG A 61 1.26 14.60 -11.94
C ARG A 61 2.45 15.10 -11.11
N PRO A 62 3.02 16.30 -11.38
CA PRO A 62 4.23 16.76 -10.71
C PRO A 62 3.99 17.00 -9.21
N ALA A 63 5.00 16.70 -8.39
CA ALA A 63 5.04 17.08 -6.99
C ALA A 63 5.03 18.62 -6.85
N PRO A 64 4.21 19.22 -5.97
CA PRO A 64 4.42 20.61 -5.58
C PRO A 64 5.66 20.69 -4.69
N ALA A 65 6.52 21.65 -5.01
CA ALA A 65 7.63 22.07 -4.16
C ALA A 65 7.11 22.63 -2.82
N GLU A 66 7.90 22.43 -1.78
CA GLU A 66 7.65 22.82 -0.39
C GLU A 66 7.35 24.32 -0.25
N GLU A 67 6.20 24.64 0.35
CA GLU A 67 5.99 25.94 1.01
C GLU A 67 5.82 25.65 2.50
N SER A 68 6.87 25.94 3.26
CA SER A 68 6.83 25.94 4.72
C SER A 68 5.88 27.03 5.19
N ALA A 69 4.68 26.64 5.61
CA ALA A 69 3.83 27.45 6.46
C ALA A 69 3.10 26.53 7.44
N GLU A 70 3.34 26.78 8.71
CA GLU A 70 2.62 26.24 9.86
C GLU A 70 1.11 26.28 9.62
N ARG A 71 0.52 25.14 9.23
CA ARG A 71 -0.91 24.89 9.34
C ARG A 71 -1.09 23.48 9.85
N THR A 72 -1.72 23.41 11.01
CA THR A 72 -2.40 22.26 11.61
C THR A 72 -2.91 21.32 10.52
N PRO A 73 -2.68 20.00 10.59
CA PRO A 73 -3.24 19.10 9.58
C PRO A 73 -4.75 19.05 9.79
N GLU A 74 -5.47 19.88 9.04
CA GLU A 74 -6.87 19.61 8.72
C GLU A 74 -6.90 18.29 7.94
N ALA A 75 -7.66 17.34 8.50
CA ALA A 75 -7.91 16.04 7.90
C ALA A 75 -8.36 16.23 6.44
N PRO A 76 -7.89 15.39 5.49
CA PRO A 76 -8.48 15.41 4.17
C PRO A 76 -9.95 15.03 4.31
N GLU A 77 -10.80 15.92 3.83
CA GLU A 77 -12.26 15.83 3.85
C GLU A 77 -12.73 14.43 3.43
N GLU A 78 -13.71 13.94 4.20
CA GLU A 78 -14.45 12.71 4.00
C GLU A 78 -15.14 12.73 2.62
N ASP A 79 -14.51 12.12 1.63
CA ASP A 79 -15.17 11.81 0.35
C ASP A 79 -16.09 10.59 0.55
N GLY A 80 -17.21 10.81 1.23
CA GLY A 80 -18.54 10.70 0.63
C GLY A 80 -19.10 9.34 0.22
N ALA A 81 -18.43 8.22 0.46
CA ALA A 81 -19.10 6.91 0.45
C ALA A 81 -19.10 6.35 1.86
N ALA A 82 -20.26 6.41 2.51
CA ALA A 82 -20.52 5.54 3.63
C ALA A 82 -20.26 4.10 3.14
N GLY A 83 -19.45 3.37 3.89
CA GLY A 83 -18.98 2.06 3.47
C GLY A 83 -18.86 1.19 4.70
N ASN A 84 -19.00 -0.11 4.52
CA ASN A 84 -18.92 -1.04 5.62
C ASN A 84 -17.50 -1.10 6.15
N ILE A 85 -17.33 -1.25 7.45
CA ILE A 85 -16.03 -1.39 8.08
C ILE A 85 -15.82 -2.84 8.47
N LEU A 86 -14.80 -3.47 7.90
CA LEU A 86 -14.28 -4.75 8.35
C LEU A 86 -13.19 -4.47 9.37
N GLY A 87 -13.54 -4.56 10.65
CA GLY A 87 -12.60 -4.57 11.75
C GLY A 87 -12.07 -5.97 11.99
N MET A 88 -10.78 -6.10 12.27
CA MET A 88 -10.13 -7.35 12.64
C MET A 88 -9.42 -7.22 13.98
N ASN A 89 -9.61 -8.21 14.82
CA ASN A 89 -9.01 -8.27 16.15
C ASN A 89 -8.47 -9.69 16.42
N TRP A 90 -7.46 -9.78 17.27
CA TRP A 90 -6.85 -11.05 17.68
C TRP A 90 -6.20 -10.92 19.05
N SER A 91 -6.11 -12.05 19.75
CA SER A 91 -5.34 -12.20 20.97
C SER A 91 -3.85 -12.42 20.66
N GLY A 92 -3.01 -12.21 21.67
CA GLY A 92 -1.56 -12.37 21.57
C GLY A 92 -0.81 -11.12 21.10
N SER A 93 0.51 -11.21 21.05
CA SER A 93 1.43 -10.10 20.75
C SER A 93 1.96 -10.13 19.31
N VAL A 94 1.49 -11.05 18.48
CA VAL A 94 1.93 -11.16 17.10
C VAL A 94 1.58 -9.87 16.34
N ALA A 95 2.59 -9.26 15.73
CA ALA A 95 2.43 -8.15 14.82
C ALA A 95 2.06 -8.72 13.45
N LEU A 96 0.91 -8.30 12.92
CA LEU A 96 0.42 -8.75 11.63
C LEU A 96 0.25 -7.55 10.71
N ASP A 97 0.73 -7.70 9.48
CA ASP A 97 0.32 -6.88 8.36
C ASP A 97 -0.99 -7.44 7.79
N VAL A 98 -1.96 -6.56 7.58
CA VAL A 98 -3.30 -6.93 7.12
C VAL A 98 -3.57 -6.24 5.80
N CYS A 99 -3.85 -7.03 4.79
CA CYS A 99 -4.07 -6.57 3.43
C CYS A 99 -5.33 -7.19 2.82
N ALA A 100 -5.83 -6.60 1.74
CA ALA A 100 -6.99 -7.11 1.01
C ALA A 100 -6.70 -7.31 -0.48
N LEU A 101 -7.37 -8.30 -1.07
CA LEU A 101 -7.32 -8.58 -2.50
C LEU A 101 -8.76 -8.55 -3.05
N VAL A 102 -9.01 -7.71 -4.05
CA VAL A 102 -10.25 -7.77 -4.84
C VAL A 102 -10.03 -8.72 -6.01
N CYS A 103 -10.81 -9.79 -6.05
CA CYS A 103 -10.55 -10.95 -6.87
C CYS A 103 -11.69 -11.29 -7.83
N GLN A 104 -11.31 -11.89 -8.96
CA GLN A 104 -12.18 -12.69 -9.81
C GLN A 104 -11.70 -14.16 -9.74
N GLY A 105 -12.52 -15.02 -9.16
CA GLY A 105 -12.16 -16.41 -8.86
C GLY A 105 -10.95 -16.51 -7.93
N ASN A 106 -9.81 -16.96 -8.49
CA ASN A 106 -8.56 -17.18 -7.75
C ASN A 106 -7.46 -16.19 -8.14
N ARG A 107 -7.80 -15.07 -8.79
CA ARG A 107 -6.83 -14.04 -9.17
C ARG A 107 -7.30 -12.67 -8.70
N VAL A 108 -6.36 -11.86 -8.22
CA VAL A 108 -6.59 -10.43 -8.01
C VAL A 108 -6.84 -9.76 -9.35
N LEU A 109 -7.73 -8.76 -9.39
CA LEU A 109 -8.10 -8.07 -10.63
C LEU A 109 -6.91 -7.37 -11.29
N SER A 110 -6.07 -6.70 -10.50
CA SER A 110 -4.79 -6.13 -10.90
C SER A 110 -3.92 -5.86 -9.67
N ASP A 111 -2.67 -5.46 -9.86
CA ASP A 111 -1.79 -5.05 -8.76
C ASP A 111 -2.37 -3.89 -7.95
N ASP A 112 -3.10 -2.98 -8.59
CA ASP A 112 -3.77 -1.86 -7.89
C ASP A 112 -4.95 -2.31 -7.02
N HIS A 113 -5.47 -3.52 -7.24
CA HIS A 113 -6.54 -4.14 -6.46
C HIS A 113 -6.02 -5.01 -5.31
N PHE A 114 -4.70 -4.97 -5.08
CA PHE A 114 -4.07 -5.47 -3.87
C PHE A 114 -3.83 -4.30 -2.91
N VAL A 115 -4.61 -4.26 -1.83
CA VAL A 115 -4.61 -3.17 -0.84
C VAL A 115 -3.74 -3.53 0.36
N PHE A 116 -2.69 -2.76 0.59
CA PHE A 116 -1.72 -2.95 1.69
C PHE A 116 -1.06 -1.60 2.03
N TYR A 117 -0.13 -1.55 2.97
CA TYR A 117 0.40 -0.28 3.51
C TYR A 117 0.92 0.71 2.43
N ASN A 118 1.53 0.22 1.34
CA ASN A 118 2.06 1.05 0.25
C ASN A 118 1.07 1.25 -0.92
N ASN A 119 -0.05 0.54 -0.91
CA ASN A 119 -1.17 0.74 -1.81
C ASN A 119 -2.48 0.76 -0.99
N PRO A 120 -2.75 1.85 -0.25
CA PRO A 120 -3.73 1.83 0.85
C PRO A 120 -5.19 1.83 0.39
N ARG A 121 -5.47 1.89 -0.92
CA ARG A 121 -6.82 1.84 -1.48
C ARG A 121 -6.84 1.33 -2.93
N THR A 122 -7.98 0.78 -3.35
CA THR A 122 -8.23 0.44 -4.76
C THR A 122 -8.36 1.70 -5.64
N PRO A 123 -8.21 1.59 -6.98
CA PRO A 123 -8.33 2.74 -7.89
C PRO A 123 -9.67 3.46 -7.84
N ASP A 124 -10.74 2.71 -7.62
CA ASP A 124 -12.11 3.18 -7.49
C ASP A 124 -12.46 3.63 -6.05
N GLY A 125 -11.53 3.48 -5.10
CA GLY A 125 -11.70 3.84 -3.70
C GLY A 125 -12.65 2.93 -2.91
N THR A 126 -13.14 1.84 -3.52
CA THR A 126 -14.14 0.94 -2.92
C THR A 126 -13.60 0.15 -1.75
N VAL A 127 -12.30 -0.13 -1.71
CA VAL A 127 -11.62 -0.76 -0.57
C VAL A 127 -10.47 0.14 -0.11
N ARG A 128 -10.41 0.41 1.19
CA ARG A 128 -9.38 1.29 1.79
C ARG A 128 -8.96 0.83 3.18
N MET A 129 -7.67 0.92 3.49
CA MET A 129 -7.15 0.72 4.84
C MET A 129 -7.55 1.87 5.78
N LEU A 130 -7.95 1.53 6.99
CA LEU A 130 -8.24 2.48 8.06
C LEU A 130 -7.18 2.35 9.17
N SER A 131 -6.57 3.47 9.53
CA SER A 131 -5.63 3.57 10.66
C SER A 131 -6.34 4.05 11.92
N GLY A 132 -5.99 3.50 13.08
CA GLY A 132 -6.47 4.00 14.38
C GLY A 132 -7.93 3.66 14.72
N PHE A 133 -8.50 2.62 14.11
CA PHE A 133 -9.89 2.20 14.32
C PHE A 133 -10.04 1.33 15.59
N ALA A 134 -9.87 1.94 16.76
CA ALA A 134 -10.10 1.25 18.03
C ALA A 134 -11.58 0.82 18.17
N PRO A 135 -11.87 -0.37 18.75
CA PRO A 135 -10.97 -1.28 19.47
C PRO A 135 -10.27 -2.31 18.57
N ASP A 136 -10.49 -2.28 17.26
CA ASP A 136 -9.93 -3.27 16.34
C ASP A 136 -8.45 -2.98 16.05
N ARG A 137 -7.66 -4.04 15.85
CA ARG A 137 -6.21 -3.94 15.63
C ARG A 137 -5.88 -3.62 14.18
N ALA A 138 -6.76 -4.01 13.25
CA ALA A 138 -6.72 -3.61 11.85
C ALA A 138 -8.14 -3.34 11.38
N ALA A 139 -8.32 -2.41 10.44
CA ALA A 139 -9.63 -2.14 9.87
C ALA A 139 -9.54 -1.74 8.40
N MET A 140 -10.56 -2.08 7.63
CA MET A 140 -10.70 -1.69 6.23
C MET A 140 -12.12 -1.22 5.95
N GLN A 141 -12.26 -0.12 5.22
CA GLN A 141 -13.52 0.32 4.67
C GLN A 141 -13.76 -0.39 3.34
N VAL A 142 -14.99 -0.85 3.12
CA VAL A 142 -15.43 -1.54 1.91
C VAL A 142 -16.83 -1.08 1.51
N VAL A 143 -16.95 -0.50 0.32
CA VAL A 143 -18.23 -0.18 -0.33
C VAL A 143 -18.62 -1.36 -1.23
N PHE A 144 -19.22 -2.40 -0.66
CA PHE A 144 -19.52 -3.66 -1.37
C PHE A 144 -20.33 -3.45 -2.65
N GLU A 145 -21.32 -2.55 -2.61
CA GLU A 145 -22.21 -2.25 -3.75
C GLU A 145 -21.49 -1.57 -4.92
N ALA A 146 -20.34 -0.96 -4.66
CA ALA A 146 -19.55 -0.26 -5.66
C ALA A 146 -18.34 -1.07 -6.15
N LEU A 147 -18.11 -2.28 -5.61
CA LEU A 147 -17.03 -3.15 -6.09
C LEU A 147 -17.16 -3.40 -7.60
N PRO A 148 -16.03 -3.55 -8.33
CA PRO A 148 -16.07 -3.82 -9.76
C PRO A 148 -16.93 -5.04 -10.07
N ALA A 149 -17.80 -4.95 -11.08
CA ALA A 149 -18.72 -6.04 -11.42
C ALA A 149 -18.04 -7.37 -11.81
N THR A 150 -16.75 -7.32 -12.16
CA THR A 150 -15.92 -8.51 -12.43
C THR A 150 -15.38 -9.16 -11.15
N ALA A 151 -15.38 -8.45 -10.02
CA ALA A 151 -15.00 -8.99 -8.73
C ALA A 151 -16.12 -9.89 -8.19
N ASP A 152 -15.75 -11.09 -7.74
CA ASP A 152 -16.67 -12.03 -7.09
C ASP A 152 -16.25 -12.33 -5.64
N ARG A 153 -15.12 -11.78 -5.20
CA ARG A 153 -14.55 -12.04 -3.87
C ARG A 153 -13.67 -10.90 -3.39
N LEU A 154 -13.80 -10.57 -2.10
CA LEU A 154 -12.81 -9.83 -1.34
C LEU A 154 -12.11 -10.80 -0.38
N VAL A 155 -10.78 -10.86 -0.42
CA VAL A 155 -9.97 -11.70 0.48
C VAL A 155 -9.21 -10.81 1.45
N LEU A 156 -9.33 -11.07 2.74
CA LEU A 156 -8.45 -10.49 3.76
C LEU A 156 -7.31 -11.46 4.05
N VAL A 157 -6.10 -10.92 4.15
CA VAL A 157 -4.88 -11.68 4.46
C VAL A 157 -4.24 -11.04 5.68
N ALA A 158 -3.88 -11.87 6.66
CA ALA A 158 -3.09 -11.48 7.82
C ALA A 158 -1.76 -12.23 7.74
N ALA A 159 -0.65 -11.49 7.66
CA ALA A 159 0.68 -12.03 7.45
C ALA A 159 1.68 -11.45 8.46
N ILE A 160 2.72 -12.22 8.76
CA ILE A 160 3.87 -11.74 9.51
C ILE A 160 4.82 -11.11 8.51
N ASP A 161 5.33 -9.91 8.84
CA ASP A 161 6.43 -9.31 8.12
C ASP A 161 7.76 -9.86 8.66
N PRO A 162 8.49 -10.70 7.89
CA PRO A 162 9.76 -11.25 8.33
C PRO A 162 10.86 -10.18 8.44
N GLU A 163 10.70 -8.99 7.84
CA GLU A 163 11.63 -7.88 8.06
C GLU A 163 11.45 -7.27 9.45
N ALA A 164 10.22 -7.27 9.98
CA ALA A 164 9.91 -6.79 11.32
C ALA A 164 10.34 -7.77 12.42
N ASP A 165 10.08 -9.07 12.24
CA ASP A 165 10.58 -10.14 13.10
C ASP A 165 10.78 -11.44 12.30
N PRO A 166 12.04 -11.79 11.94
CA PRO A 166 12.34 -13.01 11.17
C PRO A 166 12.04 -14.32 11.91
N HIS A 167 11.85 -14.25 13.23
CA HIS A 167 11.58 -15.41 14.08
C HIS A 167 10.12 -15.48 14.54
N ALA A 168 9.30 -14.49 14.17
CA ALA A 168 7.89 -14.50 14.50
C ALA A 168 7.18 -15.66 13.80
N ASP A 169 6.24 -16.24 14.54
CA ASP A 169 5.32 -17.25 14.04
C ASP A 169 3.88 -16.89 14.43
N LEU A 170 2.92 -17.64 13.90
CA LEU A 170 1.50 -17.45 14.19
C LEU A 170 1.05 -18.18 15.47
N SER A 171 1.97 -18.71 16.29
CA SER A 171 1.58 -19.45 17.51
C SER A 171 0.80 -18.59 18.50
N GLY A 172 1.12 -17.29 18.54
CA GLY A 172 0.40 -16.29 19.32
C GLY A 172 -0.83 -15.69 18.65
N PHE A 173 -1.15 -16.04 17.40
CA PHE A 173 -2.34 -15.57 16.71
C PHE A 173 -3.56 -16.41 17.11
N THR A 174 -4.26 -16.00 18.16
CA THR A 174 -5.45 -16.70 18.67
C THR A 174 -6.66 -15.79 18.75
N ASP A 175 -7.85 -16.37 18.92
CA ASP A 175 -9.13 -15.64 19.04
C ASP A 175 -9.35 -14.59 17.95
N ALA A 176 -8.90 -14.89 16.73
CA ALA A 176 -9.07 -14.01 15.58
C ALA A 176 -10.56 -13.80 15.30
N ARG A 177 -10.98 -12.54 15.21
CA ARG A 177 -12.35 -12.13 14.95
C ARG A 177 -12.37 -11.08 13.85
N ILE A 178 -13.34 -11.19 12.97
CA ILE A 178 -13.70 -10.14 12.02
C ILE A 178 -15.07 -9.63 12.43
N ARG A 179 -15.20 -8.31 12.53
CA ARG A 179 -16.43 -7.59 12.78
C ARG A 179 -16.77 -6.79 11.53
N LEU A 180 -17.98 -6.97 11.04
CA LEU A 180 -18.54 -6.11 10.00
C LEU A 180 -19.43 -5.07 10.68
N VAL A 181 -19.15 -3.80 10.42
CA VAL A 181 -19.97 -2.67 10.85
C VAL A 181 -20.55 -2.05 9.60
N ASP A 182 -21.86 -1.91 9.55
CA ASP A 182 -22.50 -1.22 8.44
C ASP A 182 -22.40 0.31 8.63
N GLU A 183 -22.98 1.06 7.70
CA GLU A 183 -23.00 2.52 7.75
C GLU A 183 -23.84 3.08 8.92
N SER A 184 -24.64 2.24 9.57
CA SER A 184 -25.57 2.61 10.64
C SER A 184 -24.97 2.41 12.04
N GLY A 185 -23.89 1.63 12.17
CA GLY A 185 -23.11 1.44 13.40
C GLY A 185 -23.42 0.18 14.19
#